data_AF-A0A9W8GNX9-F1
#
_entry.id   AF-A0A9W8GNX9-F1
#
_cell.length_a   1.000
_cell.length_b   1.000
_cell.length_c   1.000
_cell.angle_alpha   90.00
_cell.angle_beta   90.00
_cell.angle_gamma   90.00
#
_symmetry.space_group_name_H-M   'P 1'
#
loop_
_entity.id
_entity.type
_entity.pdbx_description
1 polymer ?
#
loop_
_entity_poly.entity_id
_entity_poly.type
_entity_poly.pdbx_seq_one_letter_code
_entity_poly.pdbx_strand_id
1 'polypeptide(L)' 'MSDSRKYDILVWGATSFTGTRLVEYLALNSPPGTRVALGGRNKSKLEGVKQNLAAKHAD' A
#
# COMPACT_ATOMS: atom_id res chain seq x y z
N MET A 1 -14.10 6.08 22.75
CA MET A 1 -14.19 5.00 21.75
C MET A 1 -12.81 4.86 21.13
N SER A 2 -11.99 3.91 21.61
CA SER A 2 -10.67 3.67 21.05
C SER A 2 -10.85 2.99 19.70
N ASP A 3 -10.92 3.78 18.65
CA ASP A 3 -11.11 3.25 17.31
C ASP A 3 -9.77 2.63 16.85
N SER A 4 -9.57 1.35 17.18
CA SER A 4 -8.34 0.59 16.91
C SER A 4 -8.23 0.23 15.43
N ARG A 5 -8.24 1.24 14.56
CA ARG A 5 -8.08 1.04 13.12
C ARG A 5 -6.69 0.46 12.89
N LYS A 6 -6.64 -0.74 12.33
CA LYS A 6 -5.40 -1.45 12.01
C LYS A 6 -4.61 -0.76 10.89
N TYR A 7 -5.31 -0.01 10.05
CA TYR A 7 -4.77 0.72 8.91
C TYR A 7 -5.34 2.12 8.86
N ASP A 8 -4.55 3.05 8.38
CA ASP A 8 -4.94 4.45 8.21
C ASP A 8 -5.56 4.65 6.82
N ILE A 9 -5.07 3.90 5.83
CA ILE A 9 -5.55 3.95 4.43
C ILE A 9 -5.70 2.52 3.89
N LEU A 10 -6.76 2.24 3.13
CA LEU A 10 -6.91 1.03 2.32
C LEU A 10 -7.08 1.40 0.85
N VAL A 11 -6.17 0.92 0.00
CA VAL A 11 -6.22 1.16 -1.46
C VAL A 11 -6.87 -0.04 -2.13
N TRP A 12 -8.13 0.10 -2.56
CA TRP A 12 -8.79 -0.89 -3.43
C TRP A 12 -8.32 -0.76 -4.87
N GLY A 13 -8.07 -1.89 -5.53
CA GLY A 13 -7.54 -1.89 -6.88
C GLY A 13 -6.04 -1.61 -6.94
N ALA A 14 -5.31 -1.91 -5.86
CA ALA A 14 -3.87 -1.66 -5.72
C ALA A 14 -2.99 -2.32 -6.80
N THR A 15 -3.52 -3.33 -7.52
CA THR A 15 -2.80 -4.02 -8.61
C THR A 15 -3.11 -3.45 -10.00
N SER A 16 -3.93 -2.40 -10.10
CA SER A 16 -4.19 -1.72 -11.37
C SER A 16 -3.04 -0.77 -11.70
N PHE A 17 -2.97 -0.32 -12.96
CA PHE A 17 -1.96 0.65 -13.39
C PHE A 17 -1.94 1.91 -12.51
N THR A 18 -3.12 2.49 -12.24
CA THR A 18 -3.24 3.67 -11.37
C THR A 18 -3.02 3.31 -9.90
N GLY A 19 -3.54 2.16 -9.46
CA GLY A 19 -3.44 1.71 -8.07
C GLY A 19 -1.99 1.49 -7.63
N THR A 20 -1.15 0.89 -8.47
CA THR A 20 0.27 0.69 -8.13
C THR A 20 1.00 2.02 -7.96
N ARG A 21 0.73 3.01 -8.83
CA ARG A 21 1.31 4.35 -8.72
C ARG A 21 0.83 5.11 -7.49
N LEU A 22 -0.46 4.98 -7.14
CA LEU A 22 -0.97 5.56 -5.91
C LEU A 22 -0.28 4.97 -4.68
N VAL A 23 -0.04 3.65 -4.66
CA VAL A 23 0.68 2.98 -3.55
C VAL A 23 2.12 3.47 -3.45
N GLU A 24 2.82 3.61 -4.59
CA GLU A 24 4.17 4.21 -4.63
C GLU A 24 4.16 5.65 -4.11
N TYR A 25 3.20 6.46 -4.56
CA TYR A 25 3.06 7.84 -4.11
C TYR A 25 2.82 7.93 -2.60
N LEU A 26 1.93 7.09 -2.06
CA LEU A 26 1.67 7.04 -0.63
C LEU A 26 2.91 6.60 0.16
N ALA A 27 3.68 5.64 -0.32
CA ALA A 27 4.90 5.20 0.37
C ALA A 27 5.94 6.32 0.50
N LEU A 28 6.04 7.18 -0.52
CA LEU A 28 7.03 8.27 -0.57
C LEU A 28 6.58 9.55 0.14
N ASN A 29 5.26 9.83 0.16
CA ASN A 29 4.74 11.14 0.56
C ASN A 29 3.91 11.10 1.84
N SER A 30 3.58 9.92 2.36
CA SER A 30 2.81 9.83 3.61
C SER A 30 3.69 10.16 4.82
N PRO A 31 3.10 10.72 5.89
CA PRO A 31 3.80 10.88 7.15
C PRO A 31 4.42 9.55 7.64
N PRO A 32 5.59 9.59 8.30
CA PRO A 32 6.20 8.40 8.89
C PRO A 32 5.21 7.66 9.80
N GLY A 33 5.18 6.33 9.69
CA GLY A 33 4.28 5.47 10.47
C GLY A 33 2.87 5.30 9.88
N THR A 34 2.55 5.92 8.74
CA THR A 34 1.28 5.69 8.04
C THR A 34 1.14 4.23 7.61
N ARG A 35 0.08 3.57 8.05
CA ARG A 35 -0.20 2.15 7.77
C ARG A 35 -1.17 2.03 6.59
N VAL A 36 -0.62 1.72 5.42
CA VAL A 36 -1.40 1.52 4.19
C VAL A 36 -1.67 0.03 3.95
N ALA A 37 -2.93 -0.33 3.73
CA ALA A 37 -3.36 -1.66 3.30
C ALA A 37 -3.61 -1.71 1.79
N LEU A 38 -3.27 -2.85 1.17
CA LEU A 38 -3.47 -3.11 -0.25
C LEU A 38 -4.67 -4.05 -0.45
N GLY A 39 -5.72 -3.57 -1.11
CA GLY A 39 -6.96 -4.29 -1.37
C GLY A 39 -7.08 -4.71 -2.83
N GLY A 40 -7.45 -5.97 -3.07
CA GLY A 40 -7.65 -6.51 -4.42
C GLY A 40 -8.08 -7.97 -4.44
N ARG A 41 -8.39 -8.47 -5.63
CA ARG A 41 -8.93 -9.82 -5.84
C ARG A 41 -7.87 -10.92 -5.83
N ASN A 42 -6.65 -10.60 -6.23
CA ASN A 42 -5.57 -11.58 -6.39
C ASN A 42 -4.46 -11.30 -5.38
N LYS A 43 -4.35 -12.17 -4.38
CA LYS A 43 -3.36 -12.06 -3.29
C LYS A 43 -1.92 -12.07 -3.82
N SER A 44 -1.58 -12.95 -4.77
CA SER A 44 -0.23 -13.03 -5.33
C SER A 44 0.19 -11.72 -6.01
N LYS A 45 -0.72 -11.09 -6.76
CA LYS A 45 -0.45 -9.76 -7.36
C LYS A 45 -0.25 -8.67 -6.30
N LEU A 46 -1.01 -8.70 -5.20
CA LEU A 46 -0.86 -7.74 -4.10
C LEU A 46 0.50 -7.90 -3.39
N GLU A 47 0.93 -9.14 -3.13
CA GLU A 47 2.28 -9.38 -2.58
C GLU A 47 3.38 -8.91 -3.54
N GLY A 48 3.19 -9.09 -4.85
CA GLY A 48 4.11 -8.54 -5.86
C GLY A 48 4.23 -7.01 -5.80
N VAL A 49 3.11 -6.30 -5.60
CA VAL A 49 3.14 -4.83 -5.40
C VAL A 49 3.93 -4.48 -4.14
N LYS A 50 3.72 -5.19 -3.04
CA LYS A 50 4.43 -4.96 -1.78
C LYS A 50 5.94 -5.22 -1.91
N GLN A 51 6.34 -6.30 -2.58
CA GLN A 51 7.75 -6.64 -2.83
C GLN A 51 8.43 -5.60 -3.72
N ASN A 52 7.77 -5.16 -4.79
CA ASN A 52 8.29 -4.11 -5.67
C ASN A 52 8.47 -2.79 -4.92
N LEU A 53 7.56 -2.44 -4.02
CA LEU A 53 7.66 -1.25 -3.20
C LEU A 53 8.86 -1.34 -2.24
N ALA A 54 9.05 -2.48 -1.58
CA ALA A 54 10.19 -2.71 -0.70
C ALA A 54 11.53 -2.66 -1.46
N ALA A 55 11.59 -3.23 -2.66
CA ALA A 55 12.80 -3.22 -3.49
C ALA A 55 13.19 -1.81 -3.99
N LYS A 56 12.21 -0.94 -4.23
CA LYS A 56 12.44 0.43 -4.73
C LYS A 56 12.82 1.44 -3.63
N HIS A 57 12.58 1.10 -2.37
CA HIS A 57 12.78 2.00 -1.22
C HIS A 57 13.64 1.35 -0.13
N ALA A 58 14.46 0.36 -0.49
CA ALA A 58 15.46 -0.22 0.39
C ALA A 58 16.73 0.66 0.36
N ASP A 59 16.71 1.73 1.17
CA ASP A 59 17.87 2.52 1.58
C ASP A 59 17.94 2.56 3.11
#